data_AF-A0A9R0BBT7-F1
#
_entry.id   AF-A0A9R0BBT7-F1
#
_cell.length_a   1.000
_cell.length_b   1.000
_cell.length_c   1.000
_cell.angle_alpha   90.00
_cell.angle_beta   90.00
_cell.angle_gamma   90.00
#
_symmetry.space_group_name_H-M   'P 1'
#
loop_
_entity.id
_entity.type
_entity.pdbx_description
1 polymer ?
#
loop_
_entity_poly.entity_id
_entity_poly.type
_entity_poly.pdbx_seq_one_letter_code
_entity_poly.pdbx_strand_id
1 'polypeptide(L)'
;MRNTETMEPIEGMVFLILGMWMFLTSRRRNVFKMRLMAAKQITAKKNKRVWELLQRSEDDDITRFARRRTRMYHILQSRRHRPSVWTLNRASEWWGVIVPGFTNTQWLENFRMSEETFIYLCNKLRPAMERRDANFRVCVPLKKRVAIALWKLATGSEYRSVGHLFGASISTVCRCVQEFYQERFKEMAAYIENRWGLPQCIGAIDGSHIPIIAPQDYHCDYFNRKGWHSIILQGVVDGKGLFWNVFTGLPGSLHDARVLRLSTLGGGKPWKPHTS
;
A
#
# COMPACT_ATOMS: atom_id res chain seq x y z
N MET A 1 49.98 3.94 -37.39
CA MET A 1 49.95 2.82 -36.42
C MET A 1 48.67 2.97 -35.61
N ARG A 2 47.67 2.13 -35.90
CA ARG A 2 46.33 2.17 -35.28
C ARG A 2 46.30 1.12 -34.17
N ASN A 3 46.23 1.57 -32.92
CA ASN A 3 45.88 0.73 -31.77
C ASN A 3 44.37 0.79 -31.58
N THR A 4 43.67 -0.29 -31.95
CA THR A 4 42.29 -0.57 -31.54
C THR A 4 42.35 -1.75 -30.58
N GLU A 5 42.46 -1.46 -29.29
CA GLU A 5 42.40 -2.46 -28.23
C GLU A 5 40.95 -2.63 -27.73
N THR A 6 40.45 -3.85 -27.93
CA THR A 6 39.72 -4.68 -26.95
C THR A 6 38.42 -4.15 -26.31
N MET A 7 37.30 -4.22 -27.04
CA MET A 7 35.93 -4.16 -26.47
C MET A 7 35.06 -5.42 -26.74
N GLU A 8 35.68 -6.57 -27.04
CA GLU A 8 35.00 -7.85 -27.29
C GLU A 8 34.39 -8.57 -26.05
N PRO A 9 34.85 -8.42 -24.78
CA PRO A 9 34.37 -9.28 -23.69
C PRO A 9 32.98 -8.91 -23.12
N ILE A 10 32.59 -7.64 -23.23
CA ILE A 10 31.40 -7.10 -22.54
C ILE A 10 30.13 -7.38 -23.36
N GLU A 11 30.20 -7.28 -24.68
CA GLU A 11 29.07 -7.61 -25.56
C GLU A 11 28.69 -9.10 -25.42
N GLY A 12 29.69 -10.01 -25.38
CA GLY A 12 29.47 -11.43 -25.17
C GLY A 12 28.75 -11.77 -23.86
N MET A 13 29.06 -11.05 -22.77
CA MET A 13 28.38 -11.22 -21.47
C MET A 13 26.92 -10.75 -21.52
N VAL A 14 26.62 -9.65 -22.21
CA VAL A 14 25.26 -9.12 -22.35
C VAL A 14 24.38 -10.07 -23.17
N PHE A 15 24.90 -10.66 -24.25
CA PHE A 15 24.19 -11.67 -25.04
C PHE A 15 23.91 -12.95 -24.25
N LEU A 16 24.84 -13.39 -23.39
CA LEU A 16 24.62 -14.56 -22.52
C LEU A 16 23.54 -14.29 -21.46
N ILE A 17 23.52 -13.10 -20.84
CA ILE A 17 22.52 -12.75 -19.82
C ILE A 17 21.13 -12.57 -20.44
N LEU A 18 21.03 -11.89 -21.58
CA LEU A 18 19.77 -11.74 -22.32
C LEU A 18 19.25 -13.07 -22.85
N GLY A 19 20.15 -13.92 -23.38
CA GLY A 19 19.82 -15.28 -23.81
C GLY A 19 19.33 -16.15 -22.66
N MET A 20 19.98 -16.08 -21.50
CA MET A 20 19.56 -16.81 -20.29
C MET A 20 18.23 -16.28 -19.73
N TRP A 21 17.99 -14.97 -19.76
CA TRP A 21 16.71 -14.37 -19.36
C TRP A 21 15.57 -14.72 -20.32
N MET A 22 15.80 -14.69 -21.64
CA MET A 22 14.83 -15.15 -22.64
C MET A 22 14.56 -16.66 -22.51
N PHE A 23 15.58 -17.48 -22.26
CA PHE A 23 15.43 -18.91 -22.02
C PHE A 23 14.63 -19.20 -20.74
N LEU A 24 14.93 -18.51 -19.64
CA LEU A 24 14.22 -18.66 -18.37
C LEU A 24 12.78 -18.17 -18.45
N THR A 25 12.51 -17.06 -19.14
CA THR A 25 11.14 -16.55 -19.34
C THR A 25 10.34 -17.41 -20.33
N SER A 26 10.98 -17.98 -21.36
CA SER A 26 10.38 -18.96 -22.27
C SER A 26 10.06 -20.27 -21.56
N ARG A 27 10.99 -20.78 -20.74
CA ARG A 27 10.78 -21.98 -19.90
C ARG A 27 9.67 -21.77 -18.88
N ARG A 28 9.58 -20.59 -18.23
CA ARG A 28 8.46 -20.22 -17.35
C ARG A 28 7.13 -20.17 -18.08
N ARG A 29 7.07 -19.58 -19.29
CA ARG A 29 5.87 -19.57 -20.14
C ARG A 29 5.44 -20.98 -20.57
N ASN A 30 6.38 -21.84 -20.93
CA ASN A 30 6.10 -23.22 -21.33
C ASN A 30 5.63 -24.08 -20.16
N VAL A 31 6.22 -23.94 -18.97
CA VAL A 31 5.76 -24.61 -17.74
C VAL A 31 4.36 -24.14 -17.36
N PHE A 32 4.05 -22.85 -17.51
CA PHE A 32 2.69 -22.33 -17.27
C PHE A 32 1.68 -22.89 -18.27
N LYS A 33 2.01 -22.93 -19.57
CA LYS A 33 1.16 -23.55 -20.60
C LYS A 33 0.93 -25.04 -20.35
N MET A 34 1.96 -25.81 -19.97
CA MET A 34 1.81 -27.22 -19.61
C MET A 34 0.92 -27.42 -18.39
N ARG A 35 1.07 -26.60 -17.33
CA ARG A 35 0.21 -26.65 -16.14
C ARG A 35 -1.24 -26.30 -16.47
N LEU A 36 -1.47 -25.32 -17.35
CA LEU A 36 -2.80 -24.94 -17.81
C LEU A 36 -3.45 -26.07 -18.65
N MET A 37 -2.68 -26.72 -19.52
CA MET A 37 -3.17 -27.86 -20.31
C MET A 37 -3.48 -29.07 -19.42
N ALA A 38 -2.64 -29.37 -18.42
CA ALA A 38 -2.90 -30.42 -17.43
C ALA A 38 -4.16 -30.11 -16.59
N ALA A 39 -4.34 -28.86 -16.15
CA ALA A 39 -5.54 -28.43 -15.44
C ALA A 39 -6.82 -28.55 -16.29
N LYS A 40 -6.75 -28.20 -17.58
CA LYS A 40 -7.85 -28.40 -18.54
C LYS A 40 -8.19 -29.88 -18.72
N GLN A 41 -7.18 -30.76 -18.84
CA GLN A 41 -7.39 -32.21 -18.94
C GLN A 41 -7.98 -32.81 -17.65
N ILE A 42 -7.54 -32.36 -16.47
CA ILE A 42 -8.10 -32.79 -15.19
C ILE A 42 -9.57 -32.36 -15.08
N THR A 43 -9.89 -31.14 -15.52
CA THR A 43 -11.27 -30.61 -15.53
C THR A 43 -12.14 -31.39 -16.52
N ALA A 44 -11.63 -31.70 -17.71
CA ALA A 44 -12.33 -32.51 -18.70
C ALA A 44 -12.57 -33.95 -18.20
N LYS A 45 -11.59 -34.58 -17.55
CA LYS A 45 -11.73 -35.91 -16.92
C LYS A 45 -12.73 -35.88 -15.76
N LYS A 46 -12.76 -34.82 -14.95
CA LYS A 46 -13.77 -34.62 -13.90
C LYS A 46 -15.17 -34.46 -14.50
N ASN A 47 -15.32 -33.64 -15.53
CA ASN A 47 -16.61 -33.43 -16.19
C ASN A 47 -17.10 -34.71 -16.87
N LYS A 48 -16.22 -35.47 -17.53
CA LYS A 48 -16.57 -36.78 -18.11
C LYS A 48 -17.02 -37.78 -17.04
N ARG A 49 -16.31 -37.87 -15.90
CA ARG A 49 -16.74 -38.71 -14.76
C ARG A 49 -18.07 -38.26 -14.17
N VAL A 50 -18.34 -36.95 -14.09
CA VAL A 50 -19.63 -36.43 -13.63
C VAL A 50 -20.74 -36.81 -14.61
N TRP A 51 -20.51 -36.71 -15.91
CA TRP A 51 -21.47 -37.14 -16.93
C TRP A 51 -21.71 -38.66 -16.92
N GLU A 52 -20.66 -39.47 -16.77
CA GLU A 52 -20.77 -40.93 -16.61
C GLU A 52 -21.51 -41.32 -15.32
N LEU A 53 -21.31 -40.57 -14.21
CA LEU A 53 -22.04 -40.77 -12.96
C LEU A 53 -23.51 -40.33 -13.06
N LEU A 54 -23.82 -39.33 -13.89
CA LEU A 54 -25.20 -38.89 -14.16
C LEU A 54 -25.94 -39.90 -15.03
N GLN A 55 -25.30 -40.46 -16.06
CA GLN A 55 -25.90 -41.52 -16.89
C GLN A 55 -26.08 -42.83 -16.11
N ARG A 56 -25.13 -43.20 -15.25
CA ARG A 56 -25.24 -44.39 -14.39
C ARG A 56 -26.24 -44.21 -13.22
N SER A 57 -26.74 -43.00 -13.03
CA SER A 57 -27.75 -42.63 -12.01
C SER A 57 -29.18 -42.69 -12.54
N GLU A 58 -29.38 -42.85 -13.85
CA GLU A 58 -30.73 -42.93 -14.43
C GLU A 58 -31.38 -44.31 -14.21
N ASP A 59 -30.59 -45.38 -14.02
CA ASP A 59 -31.15 -46.75 -13.95
C ASP A 59 -31.45 -47.28 -12.52
N ASP A 60 -30.81 -46.79 -11.44
CA ASP A 60 -30.92 -47.47 -10.13
C ASP A 60 -31.33 -46.61 -8.91
N ASP A 61 -31.46 -45.27 -9.00
CA ASP A 61 -31.30 -44.44 -7.78
C ASP A 61 -32.27 -43.26 -7.58
N ILE A 62 -33.46 -43.25 -8.20
CA ILE A 62 -34.47 -42.18 -8.00
C ILE A 62 -34.89 -42.04 -6.52
N THR A 63 -35.02 -43.16 -5.79
CA THR A 63 -35.43 -43.18 -4.38
C THR A 63 -34.28 -42.82 -3.40
N ARG A 64 -33.03 -43.13 -3.76
CA ARG A 64 -31.85 -42.84 -2.92
C ARG A 64 -31.40 -41.41 -3.06
N PHE A 65 -31.46 -40.85 -4.27
CA PHE A 65 -31.23 -39.42 -4.50
C PHE A 65 -32.29 -38.57 -3.81
N ALA A 66 -33.58 -38.94 -3.84
CA ALA A 66 -34.63 -38.22 -3.11
C ALA A 66 -34.33 -38.12 -1.61
N ARG A 67 -33.95 -39.24 -0.95
CA ARG A 67 -33.59 -39.25 0.48
C ARG A 67 -32.32 -38.46 0.78
N ARG A 68 -31.31 -38.53 -0.09
CA ARG A 68 -30.06 -37.78 0.04
C ARG A 68 -30.26 -36.29 -0.21
N ARG A 69 -31.16 -35.91 -1.14
CA ARG A 69 -31.58 -34.53 -1.38
C ARG A 69 -32.37 -34.00 -0.21
N THR A 70 -33.29 -34.76 0.39
CA THR A 70 -34.05 -34.34 1.58
C THR A 70 -33.15 -34.22 2.80
N ARG A 71 -32.21 -35.15 3.03
CA ARG A 71 -31.16 -35.00 4.07
C ARG A 71 -30.25 -33.81 3.80
N MET A 72 -29.79 -33.62 2.56
CA MET A 72 -29.01 -32.44 2.16
C MET A 72 -29.82 -31.15 2.33
N TYR A 73 -31.12 -31.14 2.03
CA TYR A 73 -31.98 -29.98 2.17
C TYR A 73 -32.18 -29.63 3.65
N HIS A 74 -32.38 -30.64 4.52
CA HIS A 74 -32.39 -30.46 5.97
C HIS A 74 -31.02 -30.00 6.50
N ILE A 75 -29.90 -30.56 6.02
CA ILE A 75 -28.54 -30.15 6.38
C ILE A 75 -28.23 -28.73 5.88
N LEU A 76 -28.69 -28.35 4.68
CA LEU A 76 -28.51 -27.01 4.10
C LEU A 76 -29.42 -25.97 4.76
N GLN A 77 -30.63 -26.35 5.19
CA GLN A 77 -31.50 -25.50 6.01
C GLN A 77 -30.95 -25.33 7.44
N SER A 78 -30.37 -26.38 8.04
CA SER A 78 -29.71 -26.28 9.35
C SER A 78 -28.28 -25.70 9.30
N ARG A 79 -27.64 -25.69 8.12
CA ARG A 79 -26.36 -24.99 7.82
C ARG A 79 -26.54 -23.64 7.14
N ARG A 80 -27.75 -23.08 7.09
CA ARG A 80 -27.88 -21.62 7.06
C ARG A 80 -27.45 -21.11 8.44
N HIS A 81 -26.14 -21.11 8.69
CA HIS A 81 -25.55 -20.04 9.46
C HIS A 81 -25.91 -18.76 8.71
N ARG A 82 -27.07 -18.19 9.07
CA ARG A 82 -27.21 -16.75 9.06
C ARG A 82 -25.97 -16.27 9.82
N PRO A 83 -25.09 -15.45 9.24
CA PRO A 83 -24.06 -14.77 10.01
C PRO A 83 -24.72 -14.27 11.29
N SER A 84 -24.28 -14.80 12.44
CA SER A 84 -24.97 -14.52 13.70
C SER A 84 -24.91 -13.04 14.04
N VAL A 85 -24.00 -12.30 13.39
CA VAL A 85 -23.89 -10.85 13.46
C VAL A 85 -23.43 -10.30 12.11
N TRP A 86 -24.34 -9.66 11.36
CA TRP A 86 -24.02 -8.97 10.10
C TRP A 86 -23.33 -7.62 10.32
N THR A 87 -23.57 -7.01 11.48
CA THR A 87 -22.96 -5.76 11.91
C THR A 87 -22.64 -5.88 13.39
N LEU A 88 -21.35 -5.86 13.75
CA LEU A 88 -20.95 -5.76 15.15
C LEU A 88 -21.26 -4.34 15.63
N ASN A 89 -21.97 -4.22 16.74
CA ASN A 89 -22.08 -2.94 17.42
C ASN A 89 -20.68 -2.53 17.88
N ARG A 90 -20.23 -1.36 17.44
CA ARG A 90 -18.89 -0.82 17.74
C ARG A 90 -19.09 0.58 18.29
N ALA A 91 -18.27 0.95 19.27
CA ALA A 91 -18.21 2.31 19.79
C ALA A 91 -18.10 3.29 18.63
N SER A 92 -19.11 4.15 18.48
CA SER A 92 -19.23 5.09 17.37
C SER A 92 -19.54 6.51 17.85
N GLU A 93 -19.62 6.69 19.17
CA GLU A 93 -20.00 7.89 19.89
C GLU A 93 -18.99 9.01 19.59
N TRP A 94 -17.70 8.69 19.52
CA TRP A 94 -16.69 9.70 19.23
C TRP A 94 -16.94 10.38 17.88
N TRP A 95 -17.11 9.61 16.81
CA TRP A 95 -17.38 10.19 15.49
C TRP A 95 -18.83 10.71 15.35
N GLY A 96 -19.81 10.00 15.92
CA GLY A 96 -21.23 10.28 15.70
C GLY A 96 -21.81 11.35 16.61
N VAL A 97 -21.21 11.58 17.78
CA VAL A 97 -21.73 12.46 18.83
C VAL A 97 -20.71 13.54 19.20
N ILE A 98 -19.44 13.18 19.38
CA ILE A 98 -18.41 14.11 19.86
C ILE A 98 -17.90 15.03 18.73
N VAL A 99 -17.48 14.47 17.60
CA VAL A 99 -16.90 15.25 16.48
C VAL A 99 -17.86 16.33 15.94
N PRO A 100 -19.17 16.10 15.77
CA PRO A 100 -20.09 17.15 15.35
C PRO A 100 -20.19 18.34 16.32
N GLY A 101 -19.82 18.14 17.59
CA GLY A 101 -19.77 19.20 18.60
C GLY A 101 -18.40 19.89 18.71
N PHE A 102 -17.45 19.57 17.83
CA PHE A 102 -16.13 20.18 17.86
C PHE A 102 -16.16 21.67 17.52
N THR A 103 -15.47 22.44 18.35
CA THR A 103 -15.10 23.83 18.06
C THR A 103 -13.95 23.88 17.04
N ASN A 104 -13.73 25.04 16.42
CA ASN A 104 -12.64 25.22 15.46
C ASN A 104 -11.25 24.92 16.05
N THR A 105 -11.04 25.23 17.34
CA THR A 105 -9.79 24.87 18.04
C THR A 105 -9.63 23.36 18.15
N GLN A 106 -10.69 22.64 18.51
CA GLN A 106 -10.66 21.17 18.57
C GLN A 106 -10.43 20.55 17.19
N TRP A 107 -11.01 21.09 16.13
CA TRP A 107 -10.71 20.67 14.75
C TRP A 107 -9.23 20.86 14.40
N LEU A 108 -8.65 22.01 14.74
CA LEU A 108 -7.23 22.28 14.51
C LEU A 108 -6.30 21.38 15.35
N GLU A 109 -6.65 21.10 16.60
CA GLU A 109 -5.85 20.21 17.45
C GLU A 109 -5.87 18.77 16.95
N ASN A 110 -7.05 18.27 16.57
CA ASN A 110 -7.27 16.87 16.21
C ASN A 110 -6.93 16.56 14.75
N PHE A 111 -7.38 17.40 13.82
CA PHE A 111 -7.23 17.17 12.37
C PHE A 111 -6.23 18.12 11.70
N ARG A 112 -5.65 19.08 12.44
CA ARG A 112 -4.69 20.08 11.91
C ARG A 112 -5.26 20.95 10.78
N MET A 113 -6.58 21.06 10.71
CA MET A 113 -7.31 21.88 9.75
C MET A 113 -8.70 22.25 10.31
N SER A 114 -9.31 23.30 9.76
CA SER A 114 -10.70 23.65 10.09
C SER A 114 -11.70 22.66 9.50
N GLU A 115 -12.94 22.66 10.00
CA GLU A 115 -14.00 21.81 9.45
C GLU A 115 -14.29 22.14 7.98
N GLU A 116 -14.27 23.42 7.60
CA GLU A 116 -14.52 23.85 6.21
C GLU A 116 -13.44 23.29 5.27
N THR A 117 -12.17 23.33 5.70
CA THR A 117 -11.06 22.76 4.95
C THR A 117 -11.21 21.24 4.81
N PHE A 118 -11.64 20.58 5.88
CA PHE A 118 -11.93 19.15 5.86
C PHE A 118 -13.08 18.79 4.90
N ILE A 119 -14.16 19.58 4.88
CA ILE A 119 -15.29 19.39 3.97
C ILE A 119 -14.86 19.62 2.51
N TYR A 120 -14.06 20.66 2.24
CA TYR A 120 -13.46 20.90 0.93
C TYR A 120 -12.65 19.68 0.46
N LEU A 121 -11.80 19.13 1.34
CA LEU A 121 -11.03 17.93 1.04
C LEU A 121 -11.92 16.71 0.79
N CYS A 122 -12.99 16.53 1.56
CA CYS A 122 -13.97 15.47 1.33
C CYS A 122 -14.59 15.57 -0.07
N ASN A 123 -14.99 16.76 -0.49
CA ASN A 123 -15.56 16.97 -1.82
C ASN A 123 -14.57 16.67 -2.94
N LYS A 124 -13.29 17.02 -2.77
CA LYS A 124 -12.23 16.68 -3.72
C LYS A 124 -12.00 15.16 -3.82
N LEU A 125 -12.07 14.44 -2.70
CA LEU A 125 -11.86 12.98 -2.64
C LEU A 125 -13.10 12.15 -2.94
N ARG A 126 -14.26 12.80 -3.09
CA ARG A 126 -15.54 12.15 -3.36
C ARG A 126 -15.49 11.13 -4.51
N PRO A 127 -14.90 11.43 -5.69
CA PRO A 127 -14.88 10.48 -6.81
C PRO A 127 -14.17 9.16 -6.49
N ALA A 128 -13.18 9.19 -5.60
CA ALA A 128 -12.37 8.03 -5.26
C ALA A 128 -12.91 7.27 -4.03
N MET A 129 -13.43 7.99 -3.03
CA MET A 129 -13.73 7.42 -1.71
C MET A 129 -15.22 7.24 -1.41
N GLU A 130 -16.13 7.89 -2.15
CA GLU A 130 -17.56 7.74 -1.92
C GLU A 130 -18.05 6.35 -2.31
N ARG A 131 -18.88 5.74 -1.45
CA ARG A 131 -19.47 4.43 -1.68
C ARG A 131 -20.99 4.55 -1.63
N ARG A 132 -21.64 3.58 -2.28
CA ARG A 132 -23.10 3.43 -2.23
C ARG A 132 -23.46 2.37 -1.20
N ASP A 133 -24.65 2.53 -0.63
CA ASP A 133 -25.22 1.54 0.25
C ASP A 133 -25.44 0.23 -0.52
N ALA A 134 -25.19 -0.88 0.16
CA ALA A 134 -25.54 -2.20 -0.34
C ALA A 134 -26.93 -2.58 0.20
N ASN A 135 -27.63 -3.48 -0.49
CA ASN A 135 -28.96 -3.99 -0.09
C ASN A 135 -29.04 -4.46 1.37
N PHE A 136 -27.90 -4.80 1.98
CA PHE A 136 -27.82 -5.37 3.33
C PHE A 136 -26.94 -4.56 4.29
N ARG A 137 -26.36 -3.42 3.86
CA ARG A 137 -25.44 -2.65 4.70
C ARG A 137 -25.30 -1.20 4.23
N VAL A 138 -25.51 -0.28 5.17
CA VAL A 138 -25.18 1.15 5.01
C VAL A 138 -23.66 1.30 4.93
N CYS A 139 -23.20 2.00 3.90
CA CYS A 139 -21.79 2.25 3.69
C CYS A 139 -21.25 3.25 4.72
N VAL A 140 -19.94 3.20 4.97
CA VAL A 140 -19.32 4.22 5.82
C VAL A 140 -19.36 5.55 5.06
N PRO A 141 -19.97 6.62 5.63
CA PRO A 141 -20.12 7.91 4.94
C PRO A 141 -18.77 8.50 4.53
N LEU A 142 -18.75 9.27 3.44
CA LEU A 142 -17.54 9.87 2.87
C LEU A 142 -16.71 10.63 3.92
N LYS A 143 -17.33 11.54 4.68
CA LYS A 143 -16.66 12.29 5.75
C LYS A 143 -15.94 11.36 6.72
N LYS A 144 -16.62 10.29 7.17
CA LYS A 144 -16.05 9.32 8.11
C LYS A 144 -14.86 8.57 7.50
N ARG A 145 -14.94 8.18 6.22
CA ARG A 145 -13.82 7.50 5.52
C ARG A 145 -12.59 8.39 5.41
N VAL A 146 -12.78 9.64 5.00
CA VAL A 146 -11.70 10.62 4.86
C VAL A 146 -11.07 10.90 6.23
N ALA A 147 -11.89 11.10 7.26
CA ALA A 147 -11.40 11.31 8.62
C ALA A 147 -10.60 10.12 9.17
N ILE A 148 -11.05 8.88 8.92
CA ILE A 148 -10.30 7.66 9.29
C ILE A 148 -8.91 7.65 8.64
N ALA A 149 -8.83 7.96 7.34
CA ALA A 149 -7.57 7.97 6.61
C ALA A 149 -6.63 9.07 7.13
N LEU A 150 -7.13 10.29 7.28
CA LEU A 150 -6.37 11.43 7.82
C LEU A 150 -5.86 11.14 9.22
N TRP A 151 -6.73 10.65 10.10
CA TRP A 151 -6.35 10.33 11.48
C TRP A 151 -5.21 9.32 11.52
N LYS A 152 -5.32 8.23 10.76
CA LYS A 152 -4.29 7.19 10.70
C LYS A 152 -2.95 7.74 10.16
N LEU A 153 -3.00 8.59 9.13
CA LEU A 153 -1.79 9.17 8.53
C LEU A 153 -1.13 10.23 9.42
N ALA A 154 -1.93 11.02 10.14
CA ALA A 154 -1.43 12.08 11.01
C ALA A 154 -0.88 11.56 12.34
N THR A 155 -1.54 10.58 12.95
CA THR A 155 -1.19 10.06 14.29
C THR A 155 -0.25 8.86 14.26
N GLY A 156 -0.24 8.10 13.17
CA GLY A 156 0.50 6.83 13.09
C GLY A 156 -0.06 5.69 13.96
N SER A 157 -1.16 5.90 14.72
CA SER A 157 -1.73 4.92 15.66
C SER A 157 -2.13 3.58 15.01
N GLU A 158 -2.22 2.47 15.77
CA GLU A 158 -2.53 1.18 15.14
C GLU A 158 -3.92 1.16 14.49
N TYR A 159 -4.05 0.36 13.42
CA TYR A 159 -5.32 0.20 12.71
C TYR A 159 -6.48 -0.25 13.62
N ARG A 160 -6.19 -1.05 14.66
CA ARG A 160 -7.17 -1.50 15.65
C ARG A 160 -7.67 -0.32 16.49
N SER A 161 -6.77 0.51 16.98
CA SER A 161 -7.07 1.68 17.81
C SER A 161 -7.92 2.70 17.04
N VAL A 162 -7.57 2.99 15.78
CA VAL A 162 -8.40 3.82 14.88
C VAL A 162 -9.76 3.17 14.62
N GLY A 163 -9.79 1.85 14.40
CA GLY A 163 -11.04 1.11 14.22
C GLY A 163 -11.98 1.19 15.42
N HIS A 164 -11.44 1.13 16.65
CA HIS A 164 -12.21 1.30 17.87
C HIS A 164 -12.74 2.73 18.02
N LEU A 165 -11.90 3.75 17.82
CA LEU A 165 -12.27 5.16 17.94
C LEU A 165 -13.39 5.56 16.97
N PHE A 166 -13.28 5.15 15.71
CA PHE A 166 -14.25 5.50 14.67
C PHE A 166 -15.39 4.48 14.57
N GLY A 167 -15.41 3.40 15.34
CA GLY A 167 -16.41 2.34 15.18
C GLY A 167 -16.38 1.67 13.80
N ALA A 168 -15.18 1.43 13.26
CA ALA A 168 -14.95 0.82 11.96
C ALA A 168 -14.22 -0.52 12.08
N SER A 169 -14.44 -1.44 11.14
CA SER A 169 -13.62 -2.66 11.07
C SER A 169 -12.19 -2.31 10.65
N ILE A 170 -11.20 -3.06 11.11
CA ILE A 170 -9.79 -2.91 10.70
C ILE A 170 -9.65 -2.92 9.17
N SER A 171 -10.39 -3.82 8.49
CA SER A 171 -10.45 -3.87 7.03
C SER A 171 -10.97 -2.59 6.39
N THR A 172 -11.93 -1.92 7.02
CA THR A 172 -12.45 -0.64 6.54
C THR A 172 -11.42 0.47 6.71
N VAL A 173 -10.74 0.52 7.86
CA VAL A 173 -9.65 1.47 8.10
C VAL A 173 -8.54 1.31 7.06
N CYS A 174 -8.08 0.08 6.83
CA CYS A 174 -7.05 -0.23 5.83
C CYS A 174 -7.44 0.26 4.43
N ARG A 175 -8.67 -0.05 3.98
CA ARG A 175 -9.18 0.44 2.68
C ARG A 175 -9.24 1.95 2.61
N CYS A 176 -9.70 2.64 3.65
CA CYS A 176 -9.80 4.10 3.64
C CYS A 176 -8.41 4.74 3.46
N VAL A 177 -7.40 4.22 4.16
CA VAL A 177 -6.01 4.68 4.04
C VAL A 177 -5.45 4.42 2.65
N GLN A 178 -5.69 3.21 2.12
CA GLN A 178 -5.22 2.84 0.78
C GLN A 178 -5.85 3.71 -0.31
N GLU A 179 -7.17 3.89 -0.29
CA GLU A 179 -7.89 4.72 -1.27
C GLU A 179 -7.42 6.18 -1.21
N PHE A 180 -7.24 6.71 0.00
CA PHE A 180 -6.72 8.07 0.18
C PHE A 180 -5.31 8.22 -0.41
N TYR A 181 -4.42 7.27 -0.15
CA TYR A 181 -3.05 7.30 -0.66
C TYR A 181 -3.00 7.16 -2.19
N GLN A 182 -3.80 6.25 -2.74
CA GLN A 182 -3.91 6.03 -4.18
C GLN A 182 -4.41 7.28 -4.90
N GLU A 183 -5.41 7.97 -4.36
CA GLU A 183 -5.92 9.19 -4.99
C GLU A 183 -4.92 10.34 -4.87
N ARG A 184 -4.31 10.52 -3.69
CA ARG A 184 -3.35 11.62 -3.45
C ARG A 184 -2.11 11.55 -4.36
N PHE A 185 -1.58 10.35 -4.57
CA PHE A 185 -0.32 10.15 -5.29
C PHE A 185 -0.48 9.47 -6.65
N LYS A 186 -1.71 9.40 -7.16
CA LYS A 186 -2.06 8.71 -8.40
C LYS A 186 -1.17 9.12 -9.56
N GLU A 187 -1.03 10.43 -9.77
CA GLU A 187 -0.28 10.98 -10.90
C GLU A 187 1.22 10.70 -10.80
N MET A 188 1.80 10.84 -9.60
CA MET A 188 3.21 10.56 -9.35
C MET A 188 3.52 9.08 -9.57
N ALA A 189 2.67 8.21 -9.00
CA ALA A 189 2.78 6.76 -9.17
C ALA A 189 2.67 6.35 -10.64
N ALA A 190 1.66 6.87 -11.35
CA ALA A 190 1.44 6.57 -12.75
C ALA A 190 2.61 7.07 -13.62
N TYR A 191 3.16 8.26 -13.34
CA TYR A 191 4.30 8.78 -14.07
C TYR A 191 5.51 7.85 -13.94
N ILE A 192 5.83 7.43 -12.71
CA ILE A 192 6.99 6.57 -12.45
C ILE A 192 6.78 5.16 -13.03
N GLU A 193 5.59 4.61 -12.90
CA GLU A 193 5.24 3.30 -13.47
C GLU A 193 5.35 3.32 -15.00
N ASN A 194 4.87 4.37 -15.67
CA ASN A 194 4.95 4.49 -17.13
C ASN A 194 6.39 4.66 -17.64
N ARG A 195 7.23 5.36 -16.87
CA ARG A 195 8.61 5.69 -17.28
C ARG A 195 9.62 4.59 -16.92
N TRP A 196 9.48 3.97 -15.75
CA TRP A 196 10.45 3.01 -15.20
C TRP A 196 9.85 1.64 -14.83
N GLY A 197 8.54 1.43 -14.96
CA GLY A 197 7.91 0.15 -14.66
C GLY A 197 7.83 -0.18 -13.16
N LEU A 198 7.92 0.83 -12.29
CA LEU A 198 7.88 0.67 -10.84
C LEU A 198 6.48 1.04 -10.29
N PRO A 199 5.59 0.06 -10.08
CA PRO A 199 4.24 0.33 -9.61
C PRO A 199 4.25 0.90 -8.18
N GLN A 200 3.35 1.85 -7.90
CA GLN A 200 3.17 2.48 -6.58
C GLN A 200 4.40 3.24 -6.05
N CYS A 201 5.42 3.46 -6.87
CA CYS A 201 6.56 4.30 -6.53
C CYS A 201 6.21 5.76 -6.81
N ILE A 202 6.37 6.65 -5.84
CA ILE A 202 5.96 8.07 -5.94
C ILE A 202 7.15 9.03 -5.97
N GLY A 203 8.36 8.51 -5.79
CA GLY A 203 9.58 9.29 -5.79
C GLY A 203 10.80 8.47 -5.37
N ALA A 204 11.95 9.12 -5.43
CA ALA A 204 13.22 8.61 -4.91
C ALA A 204 13.68 9.48 -3.75
N ILE A 205 14.30 8.85 -2.76
CA ILE A 205 14.92 9.50 -1.61
C ILE A 205 16.41 9.22 -1.63
N ASP A 206 17.22 10.25 -1.44
CA ASP A 206 18.67 10.10 -1.33
C ASP A 206 19.29 11.15 -0.41
N GLY A 207 20.50 10.86 0.05
CA GLY A 207 21.34 11.72 0.86
C GLY A 207 22.53 12.27 0.07
N SER A 208 22.81 13.56 0.20
CA SER A 208 24.02 14.20 -0.32
C SER A 208 24.75 14.94 0.79
N HIS A 209 26.06 15.10 0.63
CA HIS A 209 26.88 15.86 1.57
C HIS A 209 27.13 17.27 1.02
N ILE A 210 26.80 18.29 1.82
CA ILE A 210 27.12 19.68 1.55
C ILE A 210 28.42 20.00 2.30
N PRO A 211 29.50 20.39 1.61
CA PRO A 211 30.75 20.78 2.25
C PRO A 211 30.55 21.96 3.20
N ILE A 212 31.18 21.88 4.36
CA ILE A 212 31.25 22.98 5.32
C ILE A 212 32.69 23.21 5.76
N ILE A 213 32.97 24.42 6.24
CA ILE A 213 34.15 24.67 7.05
C ILE A 213 33.93 23.95 8.40
N ALA A 214 34.98 23.30 8.90
CA ALA A 214 34.93 22.59 10.18
C ALA A 214 34.43 23.54 11.29
N PRO A 215 33.35 23.19 12.01
CA PRO A 215 32.89 24.00 13.14
C PRO A 215 33.93 23.94 14.27
N GLN A 216 33.97 24.98 15.10
CA GLN A 216 34.92 25.05 16.22
C GLN A 216 34.62 23.97 17.28
N ASP A 217 33.34 23.75 17.56
CA ASP A 217 32.85 22.71 18.45
C ASP A 217 32.40 21.47 17.66
N TYR A 218 32.65 20.28 18.22
CA TYR A 218 32.19 19.00 17.67
C TYR A 218 32.58 18.74 16.20
N HIS A 219 33.71 19.27 15.73
CA HIS A 219 34.16 19.14 14.33
C HIS A 219 34.17 17.68 13.82
N CYS A 220 34.55 16.72 14.67
CA CYS A 220 34.56 15.29 14.33
C CYS A 220 33.17 14.77 13.89
N ASP A 221 32.07 15.32 14.41
CA ASP A 221 30.72 14.87 14.06
C ASP A 221 30.36 15.22 12.61
N TYR A 222 30.96 16.27 12.08
CA TYR A 222 30.75 16.71 10.70
C TYR A 222 31.71 16.03 9.73
N PHE A 223 32.73 15.31 10.23
CA PHE A 223 33.69 14.59 9.41
C PHE A 223 33.05 13.34 8.81
N ASN A 224 32.90 13.32 7.49
CA ASN A 224 32.25 12.22 6.79
C ASN A 224 33.22 11.08 6.44
N ARG A 225 32.66 9.95 6.00
CA ARG A 225 33.42 8.78 5.52
C ARG A 225 34.33 9.04 4.31
N LYS A 226 34.17 10.18 3.63
CA LYS A 226 34.99 10.59 2.47
C LYS A 226 36.16 11.48 2.89
N GLY A 227 36.35 11.73 4.18
CA GLY A 227 37.51 12.46 4.71
C GLY A 227 37.38 13.97 4.71
N TRP A 228 36.16 14.53 4.68
CA TRP A 228 35.94 15.98 4.73
C TRP A 228 34.72 16.37 5.56
N HIS A 229 34.67 17.63 6.00
CA HIS A 229 33.61 18.16 6.86
C HIS A 229 32.36 18.50 6.04
N SER A 230 31.20 18.02 6.47
CA SER A 230 29.94 18.20 5.74
C SER A 230 28.71 18.18 6.64
N ILE A 231 27.62 18.77 6.15
CA ILE A 231 26.26 18.47 6.60
C ILE A 231 25.54 17.59 5.58
N ILE A 232 24.56 16.83 6.04
CA ILE A 232 23.75 15.97 5.19
C ILE A 232 22.54 16.75 4.67
N LEU A 233 22.26 16.60 3.38
CA LEU A 233 21.05 16.96 2.68
C LEU A 233 20.30 15.67 2.33
N GLN A 234 19.11 15.47 2.87
CA GLN A 234 18.16 14.46 2.42
C GLN A 234 17.17 15.12 1.47
N GLY A 235 17.03 14.59 0.26
CA GLY A 235 16.07 15.06 -0.73
C GLY A 235 15.12 13.94 -1.14
N VAL A 236 13.84 14.28 -1.29
CA VAL A 236 12.85 13.42 -1.96
C VAL A 236 12.41 14.11 -3.25
N VAL A 237 12.57 13.41 -4.36
CA VAL A 237 12.21 13.88 -5.70
C VAL A 237 11.08 13.04 -6.27
N ASP A 238 10.18 13.65 -7.04
CA ASP A 238 9.17 12.94 -7.81
C ASP A 238 9.76 12.37 -9.11
N GLY A 239 8.92 11.72 -9.92
CA GLY A 239 9.34 11.19 -11.22
C GLY A 239 9.80 12.26 -12.21
N LYS A 240 9.47 13.54 -12.03
CA LYS A 240 9.92 14.62 -12.92
C LYS A 240 11.25 15.23 -12.46
N GLY A 241 11.82 14.73 -11.37
CA GLY A 241 13.02 15.30 -10.74
C GLY A 241 12.73 16.54 -9.90
N LEU A 242 11.47 16.80 -9.54
CA LEU A 242 11.10 17.94 -8.70
C LEU A 242 11.16 17.56 -7.23
N PHE A 243 11.79 18.40 -6.42
CA PHE A 243 11.81 18.23 -4.98
C PHE A 243 10.45 18.54 -4.37
N TRP A 244 9.99 17.65 -3.50
CA TRP A 244 8.76 17.82 -2.72
C TRP A 244 8.98 17.60 -1.22
N ASN A 245 10.17 17.13 -0.84
CA ASN A 245 10.68 17.23 0.52
C ASN A 245 12.20 17.41 0.50
N VAL A 246 12.70 18.31 1.34
CA VAL A 246 14.13 18.53 1.57
C VAL A 246 14.34 18.70 3.07
N PHE A 247 15.35 18.01 3.60
CA PHE A 247 15.76 18.11 4.99
C PHE A 247 17.29 18.22 5.05
N THR A 248 17.82 19.13 5.87
CA THR A 248 19.26 19.39 5.93
C THR A 248 19.70 19.80 7.33
N GLY A 249 21.01 19.84 7.55
CA GLY A 249 21.64 20.37 8.75
C GLY A 249 22.18 19.32 9.71
N LEU A 250 21.97 18.03 9.43
CA LEU A 250 22.54 16.96 10.26
C LEU A 250 24.03 16.76 10.00
N PRO A 251 24.81 16.34 11.02
CA PRO A 251 26.24 16.10 10.86
C PRO A 251 26.58 15.04 9.80
N GLY A 252 27.66 15.30 9.05
CA GLY A 252 28.14 14.46 7.94
C GLY A 252 28.62 13.06 8.31
N SER A 253 28.85 12.77 9.59
CA SER A 253 29.17 11.41 10.06
C SER A 253 27.94 10.50 10.16
N LEU A 254 26.72 11.05 10.14
CA LEU A 254 25.51 10.26 10.37
C LEU A 254 25.17 9.35 9.19
N HIS A 255 24.66 8.16 9.51
CA HIS A 255 24.16 7.21 8.53
C HIS A 255 22.78 7.60 7.99
N ASP A 256 22.50 7.35 6.71
CA ASP A 256 21.25 7.72 6.02
C ASP A 256 19.98 7.24 6.74
N ALA A 257 20.00 6.01 7.26
CA ALA A 257 18.90 5.48 8.07
C ALA A 257 18.58 6.33 9.32
N ARG A 258 19.61 6.90 9.96
CA ARG A 258 19.43 7.79 11.12
C ARG A 258 18.94 9.16 10.66
N VAL A 259 19.46 9.67 9.54
CA VAL A 259 18.99 10.92 8.91
C VAL A 259 17.50 10.83 8.59
N LEU A 260 17.05 9.72 7.98
CA LEU A 260 15.64 9.48 7.69
C LEU A 260 14.78 9.49 8.96
N ARG A 261 15.20 8.81 10.02
CA ARG A 261 14.43 8.78 11.28
C ARG A 261 14.33 10.15 11.95
N LEU A 262 15.36 10.98 11.81
CA LEU A 262 15.42 12.32 12.40
C LEU A 262 14.78 13.39 11.52
N SER A 263 14.61 13.14 10.22
CA SER A 263 13.98 14.09 9.32
C SER A 263 12.48 14.21 9.57
N THR A 264 11.89 15.29 9.07
CA THR A 264 10.45 15.51 9.10
C THR A 264 9.68 14.38 8.39
N LEU A 265 10.32 13.71 7.43
CA LEU A 265 9.74 12.59 6.69
C LEU A 265 9.63 11.33 7.56
N GLY A 266 10.63 11.05 8.41
CA GLY A 266 10.59 9.90 9.33
C GLY A 266 9.93 10.17 10.68
N GLY A 267 9.30 11.33 10.86
CA GLY A 267 8.62 11.71 12.10
C GLY A 267 9.55 12.25 13.20
N GLY A 268 10.80 12.60 12.86
CA GLY A 268 11.69 13.29 13.77
C GLY A 268 11.25 14.74 14.01
N LYS A 269 11.52 15.25 15.21
CA LYS A 269 11.41 16.70 15.47
C LYS A 269 12.55 17.42 14.75
N PRO A 270 12.34 18.65 14.25
CA PRO A 270 13.41 19.42 13.61
C PRO A 270 14.63 19.46 14.53
N TRP A 271 15.79 19.07 14.01
CA TRP A 271 17.05 19.19 14.75
C TRP A 271 17.27 20.68 15.04
N LYS A 272 17.33 21.04 16.32
CA LYS A 272 17.74 22.38 16.72
C LYS A 272 19.26 22.37 16.80
N PRO A 273 19.97 23.24 16.06
CA PRO A 273 21.38 23.42 16.29
C PRO A 273 21.61 23.77 17.75
N HIS A 274 22.70 23.27 18.33
CA HIS A 274 23.20 23.80 19.59
C HIS A 274 23.54 25.28 19.34
N THR A 275 22.63 26.17 19.71
CA THR A 275 22.94 27.59 19.84
C THR A 275 23.78 27.73 21.09
N SER A 276 25.05 28.04 20.90
CA SER A 276 25.91 28.63 21.93
C SER A 276 25.37 29.98 22.39
#